data_AF-A0A0B8PZZ8-F1
#
_entry.id   AF-A0A0B8PZZ8-F1
#
_cell.length_a   1.000
_cell.length_b   1.000
_cell.length_c   1.000
_cell.angle_alpha   90.00
_cell.angle_beta   90.00
_cell.angle_gamma   90.00
#
_symmetry.space_group_name_H-M   'P 1'
#
loop_
_entity.id
_entity.type
_entity.pdbx_description
1 polymer ?
#
loop_
_entity_poly.entity_id
_entity_poly.type
_entity_poly.pdbx_seq_one_letter_code
_entity_poly.pdbx_strand_id
1 'polypeptide(L)' 'MITAYIAVGSNLSDPVAQAELAIKALEGIPSTRVLKASSLYSSTPMGPQNQPTISMPWLR' A
#
# COMPACT_ATOMS: atom_id res chain seq x y z
N MET A 1 -21.17 -15.24 6.53
CA MET A 1 -20.06 -14.25 6.50
C MET A 1 -18.83 -14.96 5.99
N ILE A 2 -18.06 -14.33 5.10
CA ILE A 2 -16.85 -14.92 4.49
C ILE A 2 -15.65 -14.08 4.93
N THR A 3 -14.56 -14.73 5.33
CA THR A 3 -13.30 -14.05 5.62
C THR A 3 -12.48 -13.93 4.35
N ALA A 4 -12.08 -12.72 4.02
CA ALA A 4 -11.17 -12.43 2.91
C ALA A 4 -9.91 -11.72 3.43
N TYR A 5 -8.79 -11.92 2.73
CA TYR A 5 -7.53 -11.23 2.98
C TYR A 5 -7.21 -10.35 1.78
N ILE A 6 -6.86 -9.09 2.04
CA ILE A 6 -6.58 -8.08 1.01
C ILE A 6 -5.13 -7.64 1.17
N ALA A 7 -4.36 -7.69 0.09
CA ALA A 7 -3.02 -7.10 0.04
C ALA A 7 -3.15 -5.62 -0.33
N VAL A 8 -2.47 -4.75 0.42
CA VAL A 8 -2.37 -3.31 0.16
C VAL A 8 -0.90 -2.96 -0.04
N GLY A 9 -0.60 -2.22 -1.10
CA GLY A 9 0.76 -1.79 -1.41
C GLY A 9 0.77 -0.50 -2.23
N SER A 10 1.78 0.34 -2.00
CA SER A 10 2.05 1.54 -2.77
C SER A 10 3.56 1.76 -2.89
N ASN A 11 3.99 2.33 -4.00
CA ASN A 11 5.39 2.65 -4.30
C ASN A 11 5.58 4.08 -4.84
N LEU A 12 4.51 4.91 -4.87
CA LEU A 12 4.55 6.27 -5.42
C LEU A 12 4.17 7.31 -4.36
N SER A 13 4.76 8.50 -4.46
CA SER A 13 4.51 9.64 -3.57
C SER A 13 4.74 9.30 -2.10
N ASP A 14 3.68 9.30 -1.27
CA ASP A 14 3.71 8.89 0.12
C ASP A 14 3.06 7.50 0.26
N PRO A 15 3.85 6.40 0.19
CA PRO A 15 3.30 5.05 0.20
C PRO A 15 2.67 4.67 1.54
N VAL A 16 3.11 5.28 2.65
CA VAL A 16 2.56 5.06 3.98
C VAL A 16 1.16 5.68 4.05
N ALA A 17 1.05 6.96 3.72
CA ALA A 17 -0.24 7.65 3.73
C ALA A 17 -1.25 7.00 2.76
N GLN A 18 -0.80 6.55 1.59
CA GLN A 18 -1.66 5.83 0.65
C GLN A 18 -2.14 4.48 1.20
N ALA A 19 -1.28 3.71 1.85
CA ALA A 19 -1.68 2.45 2.47
C ALA A 19 -2.70 2.67 3.59
N GLU A 20 -2.50 3.68 4.44
CA GLU A 20 -3.44 4.04 5.50
C GLU A 20 -4.80 4.50 4.95
N LEU A 21 -4.79 5.33 3.90
CA LEU A 21 -6.02 5.76 3.23
C LEU A 21 -6.77 4.58 2.59
N ALA A 22 -6.05 3.65 1.97
CA ALA A 22 -6.66 2.44 1.40
C ALA A 22 -7.31 1.57 2.49
N ILE A 23 -6.63 1.35 3.61
CA ILE A 23 -7.20 0.61 4.76
C ILE A 23 -8.47 1.32 5.27
N LYS A 24 -8.43 2.65 5.43
CA LYS A 24 -9.61 3.43 5.85
C LYS A 24 -10.76 3.37 4.84
N ALA A 25 -10.46 3.34 3.55
CA ALA A 25 -11.47 3.19 2.51
C ALA A 25 -12.17 1.83 2.57
N LEU A 26 -11.45 0.75 2.93
CA LEU A 26 -12.03 -0.58 3.13
C LEU A 26 -13.06 -0.59 4.27
N GLU A 27 -12.87 0.22 5.32
CA GLU A 27 -13.85 0.35 6.42
C GLU A 27 -15.18 0.97 5.95
N GLY A 28 -15.17 1.72 4.85
CA GLY A 28 -16.35 2.35 4.27
C GLY A 28 -17.19 1.44 3.37
N ILE A 29 -16.77 0.21 3.10
CA ILE A 29 -17.47 -0.69 2.17
C ILE A 29 -18.73 -1.28 2.85
N PRO A 30 -19.94 -1.10 2.28
CA PRO A 30 -21.17 -1.62 2.86
C PRO A 30 -21.14 -3.15 3.05
N SER A 31 -21.79 -3.64 4.11
CA SER A 31 -21.86 -5.08 4.44
C SER A 31 -20.51 -5.77 4.63
N THR A 32 -19.47 -5.00 4.93
CA THR A 32 -18.14 -5.53 5.27
C THR A 32 -17.67 -4.97 6.61
N ARG A 33 -16.64 -5.60 7.18
CA ARG A 33 -15.97 -5.11 8.38
C ARG A 33 -14.50 -5.48 8.33
N VAL A 34 -13.63 -4.49 8.49
CA VAL A 34 -12.20 -4.71 8.69
C VAL A 34 -12.01 -5.31 10.09
N LEU A 35 -11.51 -6.54 10.17
CA LEU A 35 -11.27 -7.22 11.45
C LEU A 35 -9.90 -6.86 12.04
N LYS A 36 -8.90 -6.73 11.17
CA LYS A 36 -7.52 -6.43 11.55
C LYS A 36 -6.74 -5.91 10.34
N ALA A 37 -5.85 -4.97 10.57
CA ALA A 37 -4.77 -4.59 9.67
C ALA A 37 -3.43 -5.08 10.23
N SER A 38 -2.52 -5.53 9.38
CA SER A 38 -1.14 -5.80 9.80
C SER A 38 -0.37 -4.49 9.99
N SER A 39 0.83 -4.57 10.56
CA SER A 39 1.81 -3.50 10.42
C SER A 39 2.12 -3.24 8.94
N LEU A 40 2.60 -2.04 8.64
CA LEU A 40 3.16 -1.69 7.34
C LEU A 40 4.59 -2.23 7.23
N TYR A 41 4.93 -2.77 6.06
CA TYR A 41 6.25 -3.30 5.75
C TYR A 41 6.79 -2.60 4.50
N SER A 42 8.06 -2.20 4.54
CA SER A 42 8.78 -1.79 3.34
C SER A 42 9.37 -3.02 2.65
N SER A 43 9.25 -3.11 1.34
CA SER A 43 9.82 -4.19 0.54
C SER A 43 10.45 -3.66 -0.75
N THR A 44 11.42 -4.40 -1.28
CA THR A 44 11.97 -4.13 -2.60
C THR A 44 10.95 -4.49 -3.68
N PRO A 45 10.76 -3.68 -4.74
CA PRO A 45 9.89 -4.02 -5.85
C PRO A 45 10.27 -5.37 -6.47
N MET A 46 9.28 -6.23 -6.69
CA MET A 46 9.46 -7.53 -7.34
C MET A 46 8.88 -7.44 -8.76
N GLY A 47 9.73 -7.63 -9.79
CA GLY A 47 9.33 -7.54 -11.21
C GLY A 47 10.35 -6.80 -12.08
N PRO A 48 10.04 -6.54 -13.38
CA PRO A 48 10.96 -5.84 -14.28
C PRO A 48 11.34 -4.46 -13.74
N GLN A 49 12.64 -4.18 -13.69
CA GLN A 49 13.28 -3.04 -13.04
C GLN A 49 13.00 -1.66 -13.69
N ASN A 50 12.19 -1.60 -14.75
CA ASN A 50 11.78 -0.37 -15.46
C ASN A 50 10.53 0.29 -14.83
N GLN A 51 10.40 0.25 -13.50
CA GLN A 51 9.54 1.22 -12.80
C GLN A 51 10.29 2.56 -12.76
N PRO A 52 9.62 3.71 -12.89
CA PRO A 52 10.30 4.99 -13.10
C PRO A 52 11.32 5.27 -12.00
N THR A 53 12.60 5.25 -12.37
CA THR A 53 13.69 5.71 -11.53
C THR A 53 13.44 7.16 -11.16
N ILE A 54 13.23 7.46 -9.88
CA ILE A 54 13.41 8.83 -9.38
C ILE A 54 14.93 9.09 -9.45
N SER A 55 15.39 9.66 -10.56
CA SER A 55 16.69 10.30 -10.61
C SER A 55 16.51 11.74 -10.11
N MET A 56 16.74 11.96 -8.83
CA MET A 56 16.99 13.31 -8.29
C MET A 56 18.51 13.48 -8.14
N PRO A 57 19.18 14.18 -9.07
CA PRO A 57 20.65 14.21 -9.15
C PRO A 57 21.36 15.09 -8.10
N TRP A 58 20.66 15.62 -7.08
CA TRP A 58 21.22 16.65 -6.19
C TRP A 58 21.29 16.29 -4.70
N LEU A 59 21.21 15.01 -4.32
CA LEU A 59 21.55 14.56 -2.98
C LEU A 59 22.94 13.90 -2.97
N ARG A 60 23.97 14.75 -2.97
CA ARG A 60 25.26 14.48 -2.32
C ARG A 60 25.34 15.37 -1.09
#